data_AF-A0A369LT71-F1
#
_entry.id   AF-A0A369LT71-F1
#
_cell.length_a   1.000
_cell.length_b   1.000
_cell.length_c   1.000
_cell.angle_alpha   90.00
_cell.angle_beta   90.00
_cell.angle_gamma   90.00
#
_symmetry.space_group_name_H-M   'P 1'
#
loop_
_entity.id
_entity.type
_entity.pdbx_description
1 polymer ?
#
loop_
_entity_poly.entity_id
_entity_poly.type
_entity_poly.pdbx_seq_one_letter_code
_entity_poly.pdbx_strand_id
1 'polypeptide(L)' 'MDFGEVYHFLFETFAGIGCLVGIGLVISIIACIIMERRTRKRFANREAGEDDWSFFDDDDESEEK' A
#
# COMPACT_ATOMS: atom_id res chain seq x y z
N MET A 1 -6.23 1.57 -29.96
CA MET A 1 -7.40 1.07 -29.24
C MET A 1 -8.36 2.22 -29.10
N ASP A 2 -9.61 2.01 -29.49
CA ASP A 2 -10.65 3.02 -29.40
C ASP A 2 -10.95 3.32 -27.92
N PHE A 3 -11.12 4.59 -27.55
CA PHE A 3 -11.30 4.98 -26.15
C PHE A 3 -12.56 4.35 -25.53
N GLY A 4 -13.59 4.08 -26.35
CA GLY A 4 -14.80 3.39 -25.92
C GLY A 4 -14.55 1.93 -25.51
N GLU A 5 -13.68 1.22 -26.24
CA GLU A 5 -13.37 -0.18 -25.97
C GLU A 5 -12.56 -0.34 -24.68
N VAL A 6 -11.64 0.60 -24.42
CA VAL A 6 -10.90 0.67 -23.15
C VAL A 6 -11.83 0.94 -21.97
N TYR A 7 -12.84 1.81 -22.13
CA TYR A 7 -13.78 2.12 -21.06
C TYR A 7 -14.69 0.93 -20.72
N HIS A 8 -15.27 0.27 -21.73
CA HIS A 8 -16.09 -0.93 -21.54
C HIS A 8 -15.26 -2.05 -20.88
N PHE A 9 -14.01 -2.24 -21.31
CA PHE A 9 -13.12 -3.21 -20.67
C PHE A 9 -12.81 -2.86 -19.21
N LEU A 10 -12.46 -1.60 -18.90
CA LEU A 10 -12.08 -1.18 -17.55
C LEU A 10 -13.23 -1.25 -16.54
N PHE A 11 -14.45 -0.89 -16.95
CA PHE A 11 -15.57 -0.67 -16.03
C PHE A 11 -16.67 -1.74 -16.11
N GLU A 12 -16.78 -2.48 -17.20
CA GLU A 12 -17.84 -3.50 -17.39
C GLU A 12 -17.32 -4.94 -17.23
N THR A 13 -16.00 -5.14 -17.22
CA THR A 13 -15.38 -6.45 -17.06
C THR A 13 -14.72 -6.61 -15.69
N PHE A 14 -14.94 -7.75 -15.03
CA PHE A 14 -14.30 -8.07 -13.74
C PHE A 14 -12.76 -7.98 -13.79
N ALA A 15 -12.15 -8.36 -14.93
CA ALA A 15 -10.71 -8.22 -15.14
C ALA A 15 -10.25 -6.75 -15.15
N GLY A 16 -11.02 -5.85 -15.80
CA GLY A 16 -10.71 -4.42 -15.84
C GLY A 16 -10.81 -3.76 -14.46
N ILE A 17 -11.84 -4.12 -13.70
CA ILE A 17 -12.01 -3.70 -12.30
C ILE A 17 -10.84 -4.20 -11.45
N GLY A 18 -10.42 -5.46 -11.64
CA GLY A 18 -9.24 -6.02 -10.97
C GLY A 18 -7.95 -5.24 -11.28
N CYS A 19 -7.74 -4.85 -12.54
CA CYS A 19 -6.61 -4.00 -12.91
C CYS A 19 -6.69 -2.60 -12.26
N LEU A 20 -7.88 -1.98 -12.20
CA LEU A 20 -8.07 -0.69 -11.55
C LEU A 20 -7.73 -0.73 -10.05
N VAL A 21 -8.25 -1.74 -9.35
CA VAL A 21 -7.97 -1.95 -7.92
C VAL A 21 -6.48 -2.26 -7.72
N GLY A 22 -5.90 -3.12 -8.56
CA GLY A 22 -4.47 -3.45 -8.51
C GLY A 22 -3.58 -2.23 -8.68
N ILE A 23 -3.86 -1.37 -9.65
CA ILE A 23 -3.12 -0.11 -9.85
C ILE A 23 -3.32 0.82 -8.65
N GLY A 24 -4.54 0.94 -8.12
CA GLY A 24 -4.83 1.73 -6.93
C GLY A 24 -4.01 1.29 -5.70
N LEU A 25 -3.92 -0.03 -5.48
CA LEU A 25 -3.11 -0.62 -4.40
C LEU A 25 -1.62 -0.40 -4.61
N VAL A 26 -1.11 -0.57 -5.83
CA VAL A 26 0.30 -0.31 -6.12
C VAL A 26 0.65 1.16 -5.87
N ILE A 27 -0.22 2.09 -6.29
CA ILE A 27 -0.01 3.52 -6.06
C ILE A 27 -0.06 3.85 -4.55
N SER A 28 -0.98 3.26 -3.79
CA SER A 28 -1.06 3.49 -2.34
C SER A 28 0.19 2.98 -1.63
N ILE A 29 0.71 1.81 -2.00
CA ILE A 29 1.97 1.27 -1.47
C ILE A 29 3.14 2.21 -1.80
N ILE A 30 3.25 2.66 -3.05
CA ILE A 30 4.30 3.61 -3.45
C ILE A 30 4.18 4.91 -2.65
N ALA A 31 2.96 5.42 -2.43
CA ALA A 31 2.73 6.61 -1.62
C ALA A 31 3.14 6.40 -0.15
N CYS A 32 2.83 5.24 0.44
CA CYS A 32 3.29 4.86 1.78
C CYS A 32 4.82 4.85 1.86
N ILE A 33 5.51 4.22 0.90
CA ILE A 33 6.98 4.18 0.86
C ILE A 33 7.57 5.58 0.73
N ILE A 34 6.99 6.44 -0.11
CA ILE A 34 7.45 7.83 -0.27
C ILE A 34 7.24 8.60 1.03
N MET A 35 6.08 8.48 1.67
CA MET A 35 5.81 9.11 2.97
C MET A 35 6.80 8.62 4.02
N GLU A 36 7.01 7.31 4.14
CA GLU A 36 7.96 6.71 5.07
C GLU A 36 9.40 7.20 4.82
N ARG A 37 9.85 7.23 3.56
CA ARG A 37 11.18 7.76 3.22
C ARG A 37 11.29 9.27 3.42
N ARG A 38 10.22 10.03 3.22
CA ARG A 38 10.21 11.49 3.43
C ARG A 38 10.18 11.84 4.91
N THR A 39 9.45 11.07 5.73
CA THR A 39 9.39 11.22 7.17
C THR A 39 10.74 10.89 7.80
N ARG A 40 11.43 9.82 7.37
CA ARG A 40 12.81 9.52 7.81
C ARG A 40 13.85 10.60 7.48
N LYS A 41 13.64 11.37 6.40
CA LYS A 41 14.52 12.50 6.05
C LYS A 41 14.21 13.79 6.80
N ARG A 42 12.95 13.99 7.19
CA ARG A 42 12.49 15.20 7.90
C ARG A 42 12.63 15.09 9.42
N PHE A 43 12.52 13.87 9.94
CA PHE A 43 12.74 13.53 11.33
C PHE A 43 13.90 12.52 11.40
N ALA A 44 15.12 13.03 11.29
CA ALA A 44 16.27 12.28 11.80
C ALA A 44 16.15 12.26 13.34
N ASN A 45 16.13 11.06 13.92
CA ASN A 45 16.00 10.76 15.36
C ASN A 45 14.61 10.88 15.99
N ARG A 46 13.82 9.83 15.84
CA ARG A 46 13.26 9.17 17.03
C ARG A 46 13.38 7.66 16.83
N GLU A 47 13.92 6.96 17.82
CA GLU A 47 13.90 5.49 17.87
C GLU A 47 12.44 5.05 17.75
N ALA A 48 12.16 3.98 16.98
CA ALA A 48 10.83 3.39 16.96
C ALA A 48 10.49 3.01 18.41
N GLY A 49 9.53 3.71 19.01
CA GLY A 49 9.07 3.39 20.35
C GLY A 49 8.10 2.21 20.28
N GLU A 50 8.00 1.44 21.36
CA GLU A 50 7.11 0.27 21.54
C GLU A 50 5.62 0.48 21.20
N ASP A 51 5.21 1.71 20.84
CA ASP A 51 3.82 2.11 20.57
C ASP A 51 3.55 2.40 19.08
N ASP A 52 4.54 2.20 18.19
CA ASP A 52 4.35 2.38 16.75
C ASP A 52 3.59 1.17 16.16
N TRP A 53 2.33 1.39 15.80
CA TRP A 53 1.45 0.40 15.16
C TRP A 53 2.09 -0.18 13.89
N SER A 54 2.52 -1.45 13.96
CA SER A 54 3.09 -2.19 12.84
C SER A 54 2.10 -3.27 12.39
N PHE A 55 1.79 -3.31 11.09
CA PHE A 55 0.85 -4.27 10.49
C PHE A 55 1.38 -5.73 10.53
N PHE A 56 2.63 -5.92 10.93
CA PHE A 56 3.34 -7.21 10.93
C PHE A 56 3.83 -7.67 12.32
N ASP A 57 3.67 -6.89 13.41
CA ASP A 57 3.99 -7.36 14.78
C ASP A 57 2.86 -8.14 15.46
N ASP A 58 1.61 -8.00 15.01
CA ASP A 58 0.46 -8.64 15.67
C ASP A 58 0.41 -10.17 15.43
N ASP A 59 1.47 -10.77 14.87
CA ASP A 59 1.60 -12.21 14.58
C ASP A 59 2.88 -12.84 15.17
N ASP A 60 3.61 -12.12 16.05
CA ASP A 60 4.80 -12.64 16.75
C ASP A 60 4.65 -12.60 18.29
N GLU A 61 3.42 -12.71 18.79
CA GLU A 61 3.17 -13.11 20.20
C GLU A 61 2.84 -14.60 20.27
N SER A 62 3.76 -15.42 19.74
CA SER A 62 3.78 -16.86 19.94
C SER A 62 5.24 -17.29 20.05
N GLU A 63 5.73 -17.48 21.28
CA GLU A 63 6.62 -18.57 21.74
C GLU A 63 7.42 -18.16 23.01
N GLU A 64 6.94 -18.66 24.15
CA GLU A 64 7.72 -19.41 25.17
C GLU A 64 8.85 -18.70 25.98
N LYS A 65 8.53 -18.23 27.20
CA LYS A 65 8.91 -18.86 28.50
C LYS A 65 8.90 -17.89 29.70
#